data_AF-X0JVL9-F1
#
_entry.id   AF-X0JVL9-F1
#
_cell.length_a   1.000
_cell.length_b   1.000
_cell.length_c   1.000
_cell.angle_alpha   90.00
_cell.angle_beta   90.00
_cell.angle_gamma   90.00
#
_symmetry.space_group_name_H-M   'P 1'
#
loop_
_entity.id
_entity.type
_entity.pdbx_description
1 polymer ?
#
loop_
_entity_poly.entity_id
_entity_poly.type
_entity_poly.pdbx_seq_one_letter_code
_entity_poly.pdbx_strand_id
1 'polypeptide(L)' 'MSLPKDFIWGFGTASYQIEGAVDKDGRLPSIWDEFCCRPGKIADSSSGVVA' A
#
# COMPACT_ATOMS: atom_id res chain seq x y z
N MET A 1 -6.69 24.79 24.06
CA MET A 1 -7.39 24.39 22.82
C MET A 1 -7.85 22.95 22.98
N SER A 2 -9.11 22.64 22.64
CA SER A 2 -9.64 21.26 22.56
C SER A 2 -10.37 21.07 21.23
N LEU A 3 -10.38 19.84 20.71
CA LEU A 3 -11.12 19.50 19.48
C LEU A 3 -12.64 19.53 19.72
N PRO A 4 -13.45 19.68 18.64
CA PRO A 4 -14.91 19.53 18.70
C PRO A 4 -15.35 18.19 19.29
N LYS A 5 -16.53 18.14 19.93
CA LYS A 5 -17.06 16.92 20.56
C LYS A 5 -17.35 15.79 19.56
N ASP A 6 -17.59 16.15 18.32
CA ASP A 6 -17.92 15.27 17.20
C ASP A 6 -16.71 14.96 16.32
N PHE A 7 -15.49 15.29 16.78
CA PHE A 7 -14.27 14.90 16.07
C PHE A 7 -14.12 13.37 16.06
N ILE A 8 -14.05 12.79 14.87
CA ILE A 8 -13.87 11.36 14.69
C ILE A 8 -12.39 11.04 14.52
N TRP A 9 -11.88 10.18 15.40
CA TRP A 9 -10.57 9.57 15.25
C TRP A 9 -10.67 8.28 14.46
N GLY A 10 -9.63 7.96 13.69
CA GLY A 10 -9.56 6.73 12.94
C GLY A 10 -8.15 6.45 12.45
N PHE A 11 -8.04 5.37 11.68
CA PHE A 11 -6.82 4.95 11.01
C PHE A 11 -7.07 4.86 9.51
N GLY A 12 -6.01 5.02 8.72
CA GLY A 12 -6.06 4.86 7.27
C GLY A 12 -4.90 4.02 6.79
N THR A 13 -5.17 3.16 5.81
CA THR A 13 -4.19 2.34 5.10
C THR A 13 -4.48 2.40 3.60
N ALA A 14 -3.57 1.88 2.78
CA ALA A 14 -3.80 1.68 1.35
C ALA A 14 -3.48 0.23 0.98
N SER A 15 -4.29 -0.37 0.10
CA SER A 15 -4.27 -1.80 -0.21
C SER A 15 -2.87 -2.35 -0.49
N TYR A 16 -2.15 -1.79 -1.46
CA TYR A 16 -0.82 -2.29 -1.85
C TYR A 16 0.25 -2.15 -0.75
N GLN A 17 0.02 -1.31 0.27
CA GLN A 17 0.93 -1.12 1.39
C GLN A 17 0.72 -2.12 2.53
N ILE A 18 -0.39 -2.89 2.54
CA ILE A 18 -0.71 -3.79 3.66
C ILE A 18 -1.22 -5.19 3.25
N GLU A 19 -1.73 -5.37 2.04
CA GLU A 19 -2.42 -6.63 1.66
C GLU A 19 -1.45 -7.74 1.24
N GLY A 20 -0.45 -7.44 0.42
CA GLY A 20 0.35 -8.47 -0.24
C GLY A 20 -0.46 -9.24 -1.29
N ALA A 21 -0.14 -10.53 -1.46
CA ALA A 21 -0.92 -11.48 -2.26
C ALA A 21 -1.22 -11.00 -3.70
N VAL A 22 -0.23 -10.36 -4.33
CA VAL A 22 -0.38 -9.63 -5.59
C VAL A 22 -0.83 -10.48 -6.79
N ASP A 23 -0.71 -11.81 -6.69
CA ASP A 23 -1.03 -12.80 -7.71
C ASP A 23 -2.17 -13.77 -7.31
N LYS A 24 -2.91 -13.49 -6.23
CA LYS A 24 -3.97 -14.37 -5.72
C LYS A 24 -5.37 -13.93 -6.14
N ASP A 25 -6.28 -14.89 -6.14
CA ASP A 25 -7.73 -14.69 -6.25
C ASP A 25 -8.20 -13.83 -7.43
N GLY A 26 -7.45 -13.87 -8.53
CA GLY A 26 -7.77 -13.14 -9.76
C GLY A 26 -7.39 -11.67 -9.76
N ARG A 27 -6.61 -11.19 -8.78
CA ARG A 27 -6.04 -9.83 -8.81
C ARG A 27 -5.17 -9.66 -10.07
N LEU A 28 -5.40 -8.55 -10.78
CA LEU A 28 -4.55 -8.13 -11.90
C LEU A 28 -3.51 -7.10 -11.44
N PRO A 29 -2.35 -7.01 -12.13
CA PRO A 29 -1.30 -6.05 -11.80
C PRO A 29 -1.79 -4.60 -11.84
N SER A 30 -1.37 -3.82 -10.85
CA SER A 30 -1.45 -2.36 -10.85
C SER A 30 -0.16 -1.75 -11.40
N ILE A 31 -0.15 -0.43 -11.60
CA ILE A 31 1.06 0.30 -11.99
C ILE A 31 2.19 0.18 -10.96
N TRP A 32 1.85 -0.04 -9.68
CA TRP A 32 2.85 -0.18 -8.61
C TRP A 32 3.57 -1.52 -8.67
N ASP A 33 2.89 -2.59 -9.10
CA ASP A 33 3.52 -3.90 -9.34
C ASP A 33 4.65 -3.75 -10.38
N GLU A 34 4.39 -3.05 -11.48
CA GLU A 34 5.41 -2.80 -12.51
C GLU A 34 6.50 -1.83 -12.04
N PHE A 35 6.13 -0.77 -11.31
CA PHE A 35 7.08 0.23 -10.84
C PHE A 35 8.10 -0.36 -9.85
N CYS A 36 7.67 -1.23 -8.95
CA CYS A 36 8.54 -1.91 -7.99
C CYS A 36 9.55 -2.87 -8.67
N CYS A 37 9.21 -3.46 -9.82
CA CYS A 37 10.13 -4.33 -10.56
C CYS A 37 11.27 -3.58 -11.27
N ARG A 38 11.23 -2.25 -11.34
CA ARG A 38 12.25 -1.44 -12.00
C ARG A 38 13.43 -1.18 -11.04
N PRO A 39 14.66 -1.60 -11.36
CA PRO A 39 15.82 -1.39 -10.49
C PRO A 39 16.00 0.07 -10.07
N GLY A 40 16.26 0.30 -8.79
CA GLY A 40 16.49 1.63 -8.22
C GLY A 40 15.25 2.53 -8.12
N LYS A 41 14.04 2.03 -8.37
CA LYS A 41 12.79 2.80 -8.19
C LYS A 41 12.27 2.80 -6.76
N ILE A 42 12.56 1.74 -6.01
CA ILE A 42 12.28 1.67 -4.58
C ILE A 42 13.61 1.79 -3.85
N ALA A 43 13.65 2.62 -2.80
CA ALA A 43 14.89 3.01 -2.12
C ALA A 43 15.71 1.82 -1.59
N ASP A 44 15.01 0.77 -1.13
CA ASP A 44 15.58 -0.49 -0.63
C ASP A 44 15.34 -1.68 -1.57
N SER A 45 14.83 -1.42 -2.78
CA SER A 45 14.44 -2.45 -3.76
C SER A 45 13.35 -3.42 -3.27
N SER A 46 12.54 -3.04 -2.27
CA SER A 46 11.37 -3.81 -1.83
C SER A 46 10.19 -3.71 -2.80
N SER A 47 9.12 -4.48 -2.53
CA SER A 47 7.88 -4.48 -3.30
C SER A 47 6.70 -4.87 -2.39
N GLY A 48 5.46 -4.66 -2.86
CA GLY A 48 4.25 -5.06 -2.15
C GLY A 48 3.83 -6.52 -2.34
N VAL A 49 4.71 -7.41 -2.81
CA VAL A 49 4.40 -8.85 -2.98
C VAL A 49 4.02 -9.48 -1.63
N VAL A 50 4.79 -9.12 -0.61
CA VAL A 50 4.48 -9.30 0.81
C VAL A 50 4.77 -7.94 1.43
N ALA A 51 3.71 -7.30 1.95
CA ALA A 51 3.77 -5.94 2.49
C ALA A 51 4.48 -5.89 3.85
#